data_AF-B1X1V6-F1
#
_entry.id   AF-B1X1V6-F1
#
_cell.length_a   1.000
_cell.length_b   1.000
_cell.length_c   1.000
_cell.angle_alpha   90.00
_cell.angle_beta   90.00
_cell.angle_gamma   90.00
#
_symmetry.space_group_name_H-M   'P 1'
#
loop_
_entity.id
_entity.type
_entity.pdbx_description
1 polymer ?
#
loop_
_entity_poly.entity_id
_entity_poly.type
_entity_poly.pdbx_seq_one_letter_code
_entity_poly.pdbx_strand_id
1 'polypeptide(L)'
;MSMNYNILPNNNLKIFWDINNYREIISDLEEKDSEWYHRESNLWDFFENLFSDSELEQIEPVEIAALTASPILGIRDQNDTVIQVWWYPNYAIASPLEDLIKDGFTIFQSGNID
;
A
#
# COMPACT_ATOMS: atom_id res chain seq x y z
N MET A 1 -2.80 -14.01 -4.59
CA MET A 1 -3.25 -13.41 -3.32
C MET A 1 -4.07 -12.19 -3.69
N SER A 2 -5.35 -12.10 -3.32
CA SER A 2 -6.15 -10.93 -3.68
C SER A 2 -6.19 -9.95 -2.52
N MET A 3 -5.83 -8.69 -2.78
CA MET A 3 -5.95 -7.57 -1.88
C MET A 3 -7.12 -6.69 -2.34
N ASN A 4 -7.74 -6.02 -1.38
CA ASN A 4 -8.77 -5.03 -1.63
C ASN A 4 -8.42 -3.74 -0.88
N TYR A 5 -9.09 -2.65 -1.26
CA TYR A 5 -9.00 -1.39 -0.54
C TYR A 5 -10.37 -0.77 -0.31
N ASN A 6 -10.43 0.13 0.66
CA ASN A 6 -11.56 1.00 0.92
C ASN A 6 -11.07 2.39 1.30
N ILE A 7 -11.73 3.42 0.80
CA ILE A 7 -11.55 4.79 1.31
C ILE A 7 -12.45 4.94 2.54
N LEU A 8 -11.84 5.25 3.67
CA LEU A 8 -12.51 5.42 4.96
C LEU A 8 -13.24 6.78 5.03
N PRO A 9 -14.17 6.99 5.99
CA PRO A 9 -14.90 8.26 6.13
C PRO A 9 -14.02 9.48 6.40
N ASN A 10 -12.77 9.29 6.83
CA ASN A 10 -11.77 10.34 7.03
C ASN A 10 -10.85 10.53 5.82
N ASN A 11 -11.22 9.99 4.66
CA ASN A 11 -10.46 9.93 3.42
C ASN A 11 -9.16 9.11 3.47
N ASN A 12 -8.83 8.41 4.56
CA ASN A 12 -7.68 7.51 4.54
C ASN A 12 -7.94 6.28 3.68
N LEU A 13 -6.89 5.75 3.09
CA LEU A 13 -6.93 4.53 2.30
C LEU A 13 -6.60 3.34 3.20
N LYS A 14 -7.52 2.39 3.32
CA LYS A 14 -7.29 1.12 4.00
C LYS A 14 -7.08 0.03 2.96
N ILE A 15 -5.92 -0.63 2.97
CA ILE A 15 -5.63 -1.81 2.16
C ILE A 15 -5.69 -3.04 3.08
N PHE A 16 -6.28 -4.13 2.60
CA PHE A 16 -6.48 -5.34 3.40
C PHE A 16 -6.56 -6.59 2.53
N TRP A 17 -6.29 -7.75 3.12
CA TRP A 17 -6.42 -9.04 2.45
C TRP A 17 -7.89 -9.42 2.25
N ASP A 18 -8.21 -10.09 1.14
CA ASP A 18 -9.47 -10.82 1.05
C ASP A 18 -9.54 -11.89 2.16
N ILE A 19 -10.56 -11.78 3.01
CA ILE A 19 -10.78 -12.57 4.23
C ILE A 19 -10.77 -14.06 3.98
N ASN A 20 -11.10 -14.50 2.77
CA ASN A 20 -11.19 -15.92 2.45
C ASN A 20 -9.83 -16.63 2.45
N ASN A 21 -8.71 -15.91 2.22
CA ASN A 21 -7.38 -16.52 2.06
C ASN A 21 -6.32 -15.99 3.03
N TYR A 22 -6.65 -15.08 3.96
CA TYR A 22 -5.65 -14.45 4.84
C TYR A 22 -4.81 -15.45 5.65
N ARG A 23 -5.40 -16.54 6.18
CA ARG A 23 -4.66 -17.54 6.96
C ARG A 23 -3.72 -18.40 6.11
N GLU A 24 -4.12 -18.73 4.90
CA GLU A 24 -3.25 -19.46 3.95
C GLU A 24 -2.11 -18.57 3.50
N ILE A 25 -2.38 -17.29 3.27
CA ILE A 25 -1.37 -16.28 2.97
C ILE A 25 -0.37 -16.21 4.12
N ILE A 26 -0.80 -16.03 5.37
CA ILE A 26 0.14 -15.98 6.51
C ILE A 26 0.96 -17.27 6.63
N SER A 27 0.36 -18.45 6.43
CA SER A 27 1.09 -19.72 6.46
C SER A 27 2.16 -19.80 5.35
N ASP A 28 1.81 -19.42 4.12
CA ASP A 28 2.76 -19.34 3.00
C ASP A 28 3.87 -18.31 3.24
N LEU A 29 3.55 -17.25 4.01
CA LEU A 29 4.49 -16.20 4.37
C LEU A 29 5.43 -16.65 5.50
N GLU A 30 4.95 -17.41 6.48
CA GLU A 30 5.77 -17.95 7.58
C GLU A 30 6.74 -19.05 7.10
N GLU A 31 6.43 -19.77 6.01
CA GLU A 31 7.28 -20.82 5.44
C GLU A 31 8.45 -20.29 4.59
N LYS A 32 8.33 -19.09 4.01
CA LYS A 32 9.45 -18.47 3.30
C LYS A 32 10.27 -17.66 4.30
N ASP A 33 11.58 -17.65 4.11
CA ASP A 33 12.53 -17.11 5.08
C ASP A 33 12.25 -15.65 5.48
N SER A 34 12.25 -15.38 6.79
CA SER A 34 11.82 -14.11 7.42
C SER A 34 12.51 -12.86 6.85
N GLU A 35 13.74 -12.99 6.33
CA GLU A 35 14.50 -11.89 5.75
C GLU A 35 13.96 -11.37 4.41
N TRP A 36 13.19 -12.17 3.66
CA TRP A 36 12.59 -11.71 2.40
C TRP A 36 11.50 -10.67 2.66
N TYR A 37 10.75 -10.79 3.76
CA TYR A 37 9.62 -9.91 4.09
C TYR A 37 10.03 -8.52 4.57
N HIS A 38 11.17 -8.41 5.25
CA HIS A 38 11.65 -7.11 5.73
C HIS A 38 12.27 -6.25 4.62
N ARG A 39 12.36 -6.76 3.38
CA ARG A 39 12.82 -5.95 2.26
C ARG A 39 11.68 -5.12 1.72
N GLU A 40 11.77 -3.80 1.94
CA GLU A 40 10.87 -2.80 1.34
C GLU A 40 10.72 -2.95 -0.17
N SER A 41 11.74 -3.51 -0.85
CA SER A 41 11.72 -3.81 -2.29
C SER A 41 10.55 -4.68 -2.73
N ASN A 42 9.93 -5.42 -1.81
CA ASN A 42 8.88 -6.38 -2.12
C ASN A 42 7.47 -5.80 -1.92
N LEU A 43 7.34 -4.60 -1.34
CA LEU A 43 6.03 -3.98 -1.09
C LEU A 43 5.22 -3.84 -2.39
N TRP A 44 5.87 -3.43 -3.46
CA TRP A 44 5.20 -3.20 -4.75
C TRP A 44 4.80 -4.50 -5.43
N ASP A 45 5.60 -5.56 -5.31
CA ASP A 45 5.22 -6.91 -5.78
C ASP A 45 3.95 -7.40 -5.08
N PHE A 46 3.79 -7.07 -3.80
CA PHE A 46 2.58 -7.38 -3.05
C PHE A 46 1.36 -6.59 -3.54
N PHE A 47 1.56 -5.32 -3.92
CA PHE A 47 0.50 -4.46 -4.44
C PHE A 47 0.23 -4.62 -5.93
N GLU A 48 1.05 -5.37 -6.68
CA GLU A 48 0.84 -5.59 -8.12
C GLU A 48 -0.57 -6.12 -8.45
N ASN A 49 -1.09 -7.04 -7.62
CA ASN A 49 -2.45 -7.55 -7.77
C ASN A 49 -3.51 -6.48 -7.43
N LEU A 50 -3.23 -5.60 -6.48
CA LEU A 50 -4.11 -4.47 -6.14
C LEU A 50 -4.18 -3.49 -7.31
N PHE A 51 -3.04 -3.17 -7.93
CA PHE A 51 -2.94 -2.22 -9.05
C PHE A 51 -3.60 -2.76 -10.31
N SER A 52 -3.45 -4.06 -10.58
CA SER A 52 -4.04 -4.68 -11.78
C SER A 52 -5.57 -4.60 -11.83
N ASP A 53 -6.21 -4.56 -10.66
CA ASP A 53 -7.66 -4.59 -10.50
C ASP A 53 -8.25 -3.26 -9.96
N SER A 54 -7.49 -2.16 -9.91
CA SER A 54 -7.95 -0.87 -9.40
C SER A 54 -7.38 0.35 -10.12
N GLU A 55 -7.91 1.53 -9.81
CA GLU A 55 -7.34 2.82 -10.23
C GLU A 55 -6.11 3.26 -9.40
N LEU A 56 -5.68 2.46 -8.43
CA LEU A 56 -4.54 2.80 -7.58
C LEU A 56 -3.23 2.52 -8.30
N GLU A 57 -2.30 3.45 -8.14
CA GLU A 57 -0.96 3.36 -8.68
C GLU A 57 0.08 3.78 -7.64
N GLN A 58 1.32 3.34 -7.83
CA GLN A 58 2.46 3.93 -7.15
C GLN A 58 2.71 5.34 -7.68
N ILE A 59 2.87 6.31 -6.78
CA ILE A 59 3.24 7.68 -7.11
C ILE A 59 4.65 7.94 -6.59
N GLU A 60 5.54 8.41 -7.46
CA GLU A 60 6.87 8.79 -7.04
C GLU A 60 6.84 10.15 -6.32
N PRO A 61 7.57 10.34 -5.20
CA PRO A 61 7.58 11.61 -4.47
C PRO A 61 7.89 12.83 -5.33
N VAL A 62 8.75 12.66 -6.36
CA VAL A 62 9.13 13.73 -7.29
C VAL A 62 7.96 14.26 -8.11
N GLU A 63 6.95 13.44 -8.38
CA GLU A 63 5.79 13.82 -9.19
C GLU A 63 4.89 14.83 -8.48
N ILE A 64 4.86 14.78 -7.15
CA ILE A 64 4.06 15.66 -6.29
C ILE A 64 4.92 16.61 -5.46
N ALA A 65 6.20 16.77 -5.83
CA ALA A 65 7.19 17.57 -5.10
C ALA A 65 7.29 17.25 -3.60
N ALA A 66 7.02 16.01 -3.20
CA ALA A 66 7.06 15.59 -1.80
C ALA A 66 8.51 15.32 -1.34
N LEU A 67 8.86 15.85 -0.17
CA LEU A 67 10.16 15.67 0.46
C LEU A 67 10.19 14.44 1.39
N THR A 68 9.64 13.31 0.91
CA THR A 68 9.52 12.08 1.68
C THR A 68 9.98 10.88 0.85
N ALA A 69 10.48 9.84 1.52
CA ALA A 69 10.68 8.53 0.91
C ALA A 69 9.57 7.53 1.29
N SER A 70 8.48 8.02 1.91
CA SER A 70 7.35 7.17 2.26
C SER A 70 6.72 6.56 1.01
N PRO A 71 6.28 5.29 1.05
CA PRO A 71 5.42 4.73 0.02
C PRO A 71 4.18 5.60 -0.19
N ILE A 72 3.92 5.97 -1.46
CA ILE A 72 2.79 6.80 -1.87
C ILE A 72 1.96 6.04 -2.88
N LEU A 73 0.67 6.00 -2.63
CA LEU A 73 -0.35 5.50 -3.54
C LEU A 73 -1.19 6.67 -4.03
N GLY A 74 -1.72 6.59 -5.24
CA GLY A 74 -2.57 7.64 -5.76
C GLY A 74 -3.43 7.22 -6.92
N ILE A 75 -4.23 8.17 -7.40
CA ILE A 75 -5.11 8.04 -8.56
C ILE A 75 -4.72 9.14 -9.54
N ARG A 76 -4.66 8.78 -10.83
CA ARG A 76 -4.49 9.71 -11.94
C ARG A 76 -5.79 9.95 -12.69
N ASP A 77 -5.90 11.14 -13.28
CA ASP A 77 -6.95 11.42 -14.26
C ASP A 77 -6.58 10.89 -15.66
N GLN A 78 -7.44 11.16 -16.64
CA GLN A 78 -7.24 10.74 -18.03
C GLN A 78 -6.05 11.45 -18.72
N ASN A 79 -5.51 12.51 -18.11
CA ASN A 79 -4.38 13.27 -18.61
C ASN A 79 -3.08 12.92 -17.87
N ASP A 80 -3.05 11.80 -17.15
CA ASP A 80 -1.89 11.34 -16.37
C ASP A 80 -1.52 12.28 -15.20
N THR A 81 -2.47 13.14 -14.78
CA THR A 81 -2.29 14.07 -13.67
C THR A 81 -2.71 13.40 -12.37
N VAL A 82 -1.84 13.44 -11.35
CA VAL A 82 -2.16 12.92 -10.01
C VAL A 82 -3.23 13.80 -9.37
N ILE A 83 -4.40 13.23 -9.07
CA ILE A 83 -5.55 13.96 -8.51
C ILE A 83 -5.84 13.61 -7.04
N GLN A 84 -5.31 12.50 -6.56
CA GLN A 84 -5.42 12.09 -5.16
C GLN A 84 -4.21 11.26 -4.75
N VAL A 85 -3.74 11.45 -3.52
CA VAL A 85 -2.64 10.65 -2.95
C VAL A 85 -2.91 10.23 -1.51
N TRP A 86 -2.29 9.11 -1.14
CA TRP A 86 -2.18 8.64 0.23
C TRP A 86 -0.74 8.21 0.50
N TRP A 87 -0.17 8.65 1.61
CA TRP A 87 1.17 8.23 2.03
C TRP A 87 1.09 7.34 3.25
N TYR A 88 2.02 6.40 3.37
CA TYR A 88 2.12 5.60 4.56
C TYR A 88 2.65 6.44 5.75
N PRO A 89 1.94 6.51 6.88
CA PRO A 89 2.39 7.30 8.02
C PRO A 89 3.59 6.64 8.70
N ASN A 90 4.53 7.44 9.20
CA ASN A 90 5.66 6.98 10.02
C ASN A 90 6.53 5.88 9.37
N TYR A 91 6.73 5.91 8.05
CA TYR A 91 7.51 4.91 7.31
C TYR A 91 8.94 4.70 7.85
N ALA A 92 9.51 5.70 8.53
CA ALA A 92 10.84 5.59 9.13
C ALA A 92 10.94 4.55 10.28
N ILE A 93 9.81 4.11 10.84
CA ILE A 93 9.76 3.19 11.99
C ILE A 93 8.75 2.04 11.84
N ALA A 94 8.06 1.95 10.70
CA ALA A 94 7.03 0.95 10.44
C ALA A 94 7.00 0.58 8.95
N SER A 95 6.53 -0.62 8.64
CA SER A 95 6.37 -1.12 7.27
C SER A 95 4.90 -1.44 6.97
N PRO A 96 4.35 -0.98 5.83
CA PRO A 96 2.98 -1.34 5.43
C PRO A 96 2.79 -2.85 5.28
N LEU A 97 3.84 -3.56 4.88
CA LEU A 97 3.80 -5.01 4.72
C LEU A 97 3.76 -5.72 6.08
N GLU A 98 4.48 -5.21 7.08
CA GLU A 98 4.42 -5.72 8.45
C GLU A 98 3.03 -5.51 9.06
N ASP A 99 2.42 -4.33 8.85
CA ASP A 99 1.03 -4.05 9.25
C ASP A 99 0.05 -5.03 8.58
N LEU A 100 0.18 -5.24 7.26
CA LEU A 100 -0.66 -6.18 6.53
C LEU A 100 -0.52 -7.62 7.03
N ILE A 101 0.69 -8.06 7.36
CA ILE A 101 0.94 -9.40 7.89
C ILE A 101 0.34 -9.52 9.29
N LYS A 102 0.64 -8.57 10.17
CA LYS A 102 0.29 -8.64 11.59
C LYS A 102 -1.19 -8.39 11.86
N ASP A 103 -1.75 -7.36 11.26
CA ASP A 103 -3.09 -6.86 11.56
C ASP A 103 -4.11 -7.20 10.46
N GLY A 104 -3.64 -7.72 9.32
CA GLY A 104 -4.47 -8.08 8.17
C GLY A 104 -4.86 -6.88 7.30
N PHE A 105 -4.40 -5.69 7.65
CA PHE A 105 -4.63 -4.44 6.92
C PHE A 105 -3.53 -3.43 7.20
N THR A 106 -3.41 -2.43 6.34
CA THR A 106 -2.59 -1.23 6.57
C THR A 106 -3.37 0.02 6.18
N ILE A 107 -3.00 1.17 6.73
CA ILE A 107 -3.69 2.45 6.51
C ILE A 107 -2.71 3.48 5.98
N PHE A 108 -3.00 4.02 4.80
CA PHE A 108 -2.32 5.17 4.24
C PHE A 108 -3.13 6.43 4.55
N GLN A 109 -2.45 7.48 4.99
CA GLN A 109 -3.05 8.75 5.36
C GLN A 109 -3.36 9.57 4.11
N SER A 110 -4.56 10.17 4.07
CA SER A 110 -4.93 11.09 2.99
C SER A 110 -3.92 12.23 2.91
N GLY A 111 -3.38 12.43 1.71
CA GLY A 111 -2.56 13.58 1.39
C GLY A 111 -3.35 14.64 0.64
N ASN A 112 -2.89 15.89 0.77
CA ASN A 112 -3.33 16.97 -0.08
C ASN A 112 -2.31 17.15 -1.20
N ILE A 113 -2.80 17.33 -2.42
CA ILE A 113 -2.01 17.77 -3.56
C ILE A 113 -2.31 19.27 -3.69
N ASP A 114 -1.29 20.11 -3.50
CA ASP A 114 -1.40 21.56 -3.65
C ASP A 114 -1.37 21.98 -5.13
#